data_AF-A0A971LWN7-F1
#
_entry.id   AF-A0A971LWN7-F1
#
_cell.length_a   1.000
_cell.length_b   1.000
_cell.length_c   1.000
_cell.angle_alpha   90.00
_cell.angle_beta   90.00
_cell.angle_gamma   90.00
#
_symmetry.space_group_name_H-M   'P 1'
#
loop_
_entity.id
_entity.type
_entity.pdbx_description
1 polymer ?
#
loop_
_entity_poly.entity_id
_entity_poly.type
_entity_poly.pdbx_seq_one_letter_code
_entity_poly.pdbx_strand_id
1 'polypeptide(L)'
;MNIRRKSPEEKVYYYMKKEGLNPEEKKDLYYQLTILDWPYMMDCYGKDFTDRIVDRISEELVYDIESISHIIQLYNNVYGVYTLEFARLITRSYIRDKISFMKGLNQVKDEAINIVYAFRLNNVFPDNNIEKDMEEIKNSPLLTKEEKERAYNFFHMYKTICST
;
A
#
# COMPACT_ATOMS: atom_id res chain seq x y z
N MET A 1 -28.36 2.99 25.14
CA MET A 1 -27.44 3.96 24.49
C MET A 1 -27.05 3.38 23.14
N ASN A 2 -27.44 4.02 22.04
CA ASN A 2 -26.97 3.64 20.71
C ASN A 2 -25.54 4.21 20.55
N ILE A 3 -24.53 3.34 20.61
CA ILE A 3 -23.17 3.75 20.25
C ILE A 3 -23.17 3.89 18.72
N ARG A 4 -23.31 5.13 18.22
CA ARG A 4 -23.16 5.40 16.78
C ARG A 4 -21.75 4.97 16.39
N ARG A 5 -21.63 3.98 15.51
CA ARG A 5 -20.34 3.62 14.91
C ARG A 5 -19.87 4.83 14.09
N LYS A 6 -18.62 5.24 14.32
CA LYS A 6 -17.98 6.29 13.53
C LYS A 6 -17.85 5.85 12.07
N SER A 7 -18.07 6.76 11.12
CA SER A 7 -17.75 6.52 9.71
C SER A 7 -16.23 6.39 9.50
N PRO A 8 -15.76 5.85 8.36
CA PRO A 8 -14.34 5.86 8.01
C PRO A 8 -13.71 7.25 8.09
N GLU A 9 -14.41 8.27 7.59
CA GLU A 9 -13.97 9.67 7.62
C GLU A 9 -13.84 10.21 9.05
N GLU A 10 -14.83 9.95 9.89
CA GLU A 10 -14.80 10.36 11.31
C GLU A 10 -13.65 9.68 12.06
N LYS A 11 -13.33 8.43 11.73
CA LYS A 11 -12.19 7.71 12.29
C LYS A 11 -10.86 8.27 11.80
N VAL A 12 -10.69 8.46 10.49
CA VAL A 12 -9.48 9.05 9.91
C VAL A 12 -9.26 10.45 10.50
N TYR A 13 -10.30 11.28 10.55
CA TYR A 13 -10.24 12.59 11.19
C TYR A 13 -9.74 12.52 12.64
N TYR A 14 -10.26 11.57 13.40
CA TYR A 14 -9.84 11.35 14.78
C TYR A 14 -8.36 10.93 14.88
N TYR A 15 -7.90 9.98 14.06
CA TYR A 15 -6.52 9.52 14.06
C TYR A 15 -5.53 10.62 13.64
N MET A 16 -5.90 11.44 12.67
CA MET A 16 -5.07 12.56 12.21
C MET A 16 -4.86 13.64 13.26
N LYS A 17 -5.80 13.79 14.21
CA LYS A 17 -5.67 14.73 15.34
C LYS A 17 -4.91 14.19 16.53
N LYS A 18 -4.63 12.89 16.56
CA LYS A 18 -3.93 12.25 17.69
C LYS A 18 -2.42 12.41 17.52
N GLU A 19 -1.74 12.83 18.60
CA GLU A 19 -0.28 13.02 18.63
C GLU A 19 0.51 11.74 18.33
N GLY A 20 -0.08 10.58 18.60
CA GLY A 20 0.50 9.28 18.27
C GLY A 20 -0.56 8.18 18.19
N LEU A 21 -0.33 7.23 17.27
CA LEU A 21 -1.16 6.04 17.12
C LEU A 21 -0.42 4.84 17.67
N ASN A 22 -1.11 4.02 18.46
CA ASN A 22 -0.59 2.70 18.82
C ASN A 22 -0.65 1.75 17.60
N PRO A 23 0.00 0.58 17.63
CA PRO A 23 0.05 -0.32 16.47
C PRO A 23 -1.32 -0.73 15.92
N GLU A 24 -2.31 -0.98 16.78
CA GLU A 24 -3.66 -1.38 16.34
C GLU A 24 -4.44 -0.22 15.73
N GLU A 25 -4.27 0.99 16.26
CA GLU A 25 -4.83 2.20 15.67
C GLU A 25 -4.22 2.52 14.31
N LYS A 26 -2.92 2.24 14.11
CA LYS A 26 -2.26 2.40 12.81
C LYS A 26 -2.83 1.43 11.77
N LYS A 27 -3.00 0.17 12.15
CA LYS A 27 -3.64 -0.83 11.29
C LYS A 27 -5.06 -0.41 10.91
N ASP A 28 -5.87 0.00 11.90
CA ASP A 28 -7.23 0.49 11.63
C ASP A 28 -7.20 1.74 10.75
N LEU A 29 -6.25 2.67 10.94
CA LEU A 29 -6.08 3.82 10.06
C LEU A 29 -5.87 3.37 8.60
N TYR A 30 -4.90 2.49 8.33
CA TYR A 30 -4.66 2.01 6.96
C TYR A 30 -5.88 1.30 6.38
N TYR A 31 -6.56 0.47 7.18
CA TYR A 31 -7.82 -0.15 6.76
C TYR A 31 -8.88 0.90 6.42
N GLN A 32 -9.11 1.91 7.27
CA GLN A 32 -10.10 2.97 7.01
C GLN A 32 -9.76 3.74 5.73
N LEU A 33 -8.48 3.98 5.43
CA LEU A 33 -8.07 4.63 4.19
C LEU A 33 -8.46 3.81 2.95
N THR A 34 -8.45 2.48 3.02
CA THR A 34 -8.86 1.63 1.88
C THR A 34 -10.34 1.78 1.51
N ILE A 35 -11.19 2.13 2.48
CA ILE A 35 -12.65 2.28 2.33
C ILE A 35 -13.11 3.73 2.43
N LEU A 36 -12.18 4.68 2.43
CA LEU A 36 -12.46 6.10 2.57
C LEU A 36 -13.10 6.64 1.29
N ASP A 37 -14.17 7.42 1.43
CA ASP A 37 -14.67 8.25 0.33
C ASP A 37 -13.82 9.52 0.23
N TRP A 38 -12.75 9.44 -0.55
CA TRP A 38 -11.81 10.54 -0.74
C TRP A 38 -12.46 11.84 -1.27
N PRO A 39 -13.35 11.80 -2.29
CA PRO A 39 -14.12 12.99 -2.68
C PRO A 39 -14.89 13.62 -1.52
N TYR A 40 -15.66 12.82 -0.78
CA TYR A 40 -16.42 13.33 0.36
C TYR A 40 -15.50 13.86 1.47
N MET A 41 -14.35 13.21 1.71
CA MET A 41 -13.34 13.69 2.65
C MET A 41 -12.82 15.07 2.26
N MET A 42 -12.52 15.28 0.97
CA MET A 42 -12.04 16.55 0.45
C MET A 42 -13.12 17.64 0.55
N ASP A 43 -14.37 17.30 0.20
CA ASP A 43 -15.49 18.24 0.23
C ASP A 43 -15.86 18.67 1.66
N CYS A 44 -15.85 17.75 2.62
CA CYS A 44 -16.28 18.04 4.00
C CYS A 44 -15.17 18.54 4.91
N TYR A 45 -13.94 18.06 4.74
CA TYR A 45 -12.80 18.37 5.62
C TYR A 45 -11.75 19.28 4.98
N GLY A 46 -11.85 19.50 3.67
CA GLY A 46 -10.98 20.39 2.90
C GLY A 46 -9.72 19.72 2.36
N LYS A 47 -9.22 20.23 1.23
CA LYS A 47 -8.01 19.75 0.57
C LYS A 47 -6.78 19.75 1.48
N ASP A 48 -6.58 20.79 2.29
CA ASP A 48 -5.45 20.85 3.23
C ASP A 48 -5.49 19.74 4.28
N PHE A 49 -6.68 19.21 4.59
CA PHE A 49 -6.81 18.06 5.47
C PHE A 49 -6.43 16.77 4.74
N THR A 50 -6.92 16.57 3.52
CA THR A 50 -6.61 15.37 2.73
C THR A 50 -5.13 15.29 2.37
N ASP A 51 -4.51 16.41 2.00
CA ASP A 51 -3.07 16.49 1.75
C ASP A 51 -2.26 16.05 2.98
N ARG A 52 -2.64 16.52 4.19
CA ARG A 52 -1.99 16.10 5.44
C ARG A 52 -2.12 14.61 5.74
N ILE A 53 -3.23 13.96 5.35
CA ILE A 53 -3.36 12.49 5.47
C ILE A 53 -2.27 11.84 4.62
N VAL A 54 -2.19 12.26 3.35
CA VAL A 54 -1.26 11.69 2.37
C VAL A 54 0.18 11.93 2.79
N ASP A 55 0.53 13.14 3.22
CA ASP A 55 1.87 13.47 3.72
C ASP A 55 2.26 12.58 4.90
N ARG A 56 1.37 12.48 5.90
CA ARG A 56 1.63 11.67 7.10
C ARG A 56 1.91 10.21 6.75
N ILE A 57 1.06 9.58 5.93
CA ILE A 57 1.25 8.16 5.61
C ILE A 57 2.42 7.94 4.65
N SER A 58 2.75 8.92 3.82
CA SER A 58 3.88 8.85 2.89
C SER A 58 5.22 8.87 3.63
N GLU A 59 5.32 9.55 4.75
CA GLU A 59 6.54 9.57 5.57
C GLU A 59 6.67 8.33 6.46
N GLU A 60 5.55 7.68 6.76
CA GLU A 60 5.49 6.61 7.75
C GLU A 60 6.14 5.30 7.28
N LEU A 61 6.69 4.60 8.27
CA LEU A 61 7.44 3.38 8.10
C LEU A 61 6.58 2.20 8.53
N VAL A 62 6.10 1.42 7.57
CA VAL A 62 5.21 0.27 7.78
C VAL A 62 5.97 -1.04 7.64
N TYR A 63 5.74 -1.97 8.57
CA TYR A 63 6.47 -3.24 8.65
C TYR A 63 5.56 -4.45 8.80
N ASP A 64 4.36 -4.27 9.36
CA ASP A 64 3.45 -5.38 9.55
C ASP A 64 2.74 -5.72 8.24
N ILE A 65 2.57 -7.02 8.02
CA ILE A 65 2.02 -7.59 6.78
C ILE A 65 0.61 -7.06 6.52
N GLU A 66 -0.20 -6.90 7.55
CA GLU A 66 -1.59 -6.44 7.45
C GLU A 66 -1.69 -4.99 6.94
N SER A 67 -0.92 -4.07 7.52
CA SER A 67 -0.87 -2.69 7.04
C SER A 67 -0.27 -2.59 5.64
N ILE A 68 0.71 -3.42 5.30
CA ILE A 68 1.23 -3.51 3.92
C ILE A 68 0.12 -3.94 2.95
N SER A 69 -0.68 -4.94 3.31
CA SER A 69 -1.83 -5.39 2.51
C SER A 69 -2.85 -4.27 2.31
N HIS A 70 -3.14 -3.49 3.34
CA HIS A 70 -4.01 -2.32 3.23
C HIS A 70 -3.42 -1.21 2.36
N ILE A 71 -2.11 -0.95 2.43
CA ILE A 71 -1.44 -0.01 1.51
C ILE A 71 -1.55 -0.48 0.05
N ILE A 72 -1.40 -1.77 -0.19
CA ILE A 72 -1.58 -2.36 -1.53
C ILE A 72 -3.02 -2.18 -2.01
N GLN A 73 -4.01 -2.43 -1.14
CA GLN A 73 -5.44 -2.22 -1.46
C GLN A 73 -5.79 -0.76 -1.70
N LEU A 74 -5.17 0.16 -0.94
CA LEU A 74 -5.39 1.59 -1.07
C LEU A 74 -5.13 2.08 -2.50
N TYR A 75 -4.16 1.48 -3.19
CA TYR A 75 -3.82 1.84 -4.56
C TYR A 75 -4.96 1.61 -5.57
N ASN A 76 -5.94 0.79 -5.23
CA ASN A 76 -7.09 0.50 -6.10
C ASN A 76 -8.26 1.45 -5.84
N ASN A 77 -8.26 2.12 -4.69
CA ASN A 77 -9.23 3.14 -4.30
C ASN A 77 -8.57 4.51 -4.15
N VAL A 78 -7.60 4.81 -5.02
CA VAL A 78 -6.92 6.10 -5.00
C VAL A 78 -7.83 7.16 -5.59
N TYR A 79 -7.98 8.27 -4.88
CA TYR A 79 -8.37 9.50 -5.55
C TYR A 79 -7.25 9.87 -6.50
N GLY A 80 -7.55 9.94 -7.81
CA GLY A 80 -6.52 9.98 -8.87
C GLY A 80 -5.48 11.11 -8.73
N VAL A 81 -5.79 12.15 -7.96
CA VAL A 81 -4.84 13.23 -7.62
C VAL A 81 -3.66 12.78 -6.76
N TYR A 82 -3.78 11.65 -6.05
CA TYR A 82 -2.77 11.11 -5.12
C TYR A 82 -2.11 9.81 -5.63
N THR A 83 -2.31 9.45 -6.90
CA THR A 83 -1.80 8.20 -7.46
C THR A 83 -0.27 8.08 -7.33
N LEU A 84 0.48 9.17 -7.51
CA LEU A 84 1.94 9.13 -7.43
C LEU A 84 2.43 8.93 -5.99
N GLU A 85 1.78 9.59 -5.03
CA GLU A 85 2.07 9.51 -3.60
C GLU A 85 1.83 8.09 -3.09
N PHE A 86 0.70 7.49 -3.44
CA PHE A 86 0.42 6.10 -3.06
C PHE A 86 1.33 5.11 -3.79
N ALA A 87 1.68 5.35 -5.05
CA ALA A 87 2.66 4.52 -5.74
C ALA A 87 4.04 4.57 -5.04
N ARG A 88 4.48 5.74 -4.57
CA ARG A 88 5.70 5.89 -3.78
C ARG A 88 5.63 5.15 -2.44
N LEU A 89 4.50 5.21 -1.75
CA LEU A 89 4.30 4.50 -0.48
C LEU A 89 4.46 2.99 -0.66
N ILE A 90 3.81 2.41 -1.68
CA ILE A 90 3.89 0.99 -2.01
C ILE A 90 5.34 0.58 -2.31
N THR A 91 6.01 1.33 -3.17
CA THR A 91 7.36 0.97 -3.64
C THR A 91 8.40 1.13 -2.54
N ARG A 92 8.24 2.11 -1.64
CA ARG A 92 9.06 2.22 -0.42
C ARG A 92 8.86 1.03 0.51
N SER A 93 7.62 0.57 0.70
CA SER A 93 7.34 -0.64 1.50
C SER A 93 8.07 -1.86 0.92
N TYR A 94 8.07 -2.02 -0.41
CA TYR A 94 8.81 -3.09 -1.08
C TYR A 94 10.34 -2.99 -0.93
N ILE A 95 10.92 -1.83 -1.27
CA ILE A 95 12.39 -1.61 -1.21
C ILE A 95 12.93 -1.93 0.18
N ARG A 96 12.10 -1.68 1.19
CA ARG A 96 12.48 -1.82 2.59
C ARG A 96 12.44 -3.25 3.09
N ASP A 97 11.36 -3.97 2.82
CA ASP A 97 11.22 -5.38 3.20
C ASP A 97 10.44 -6.13 2.12
N LYS A 98 11.19 -6.66 1.16
CA LYS A 98 10.66 -7.41 0.02
C LYS A 98 9.89 -8.66 0.47
N ILE A 99 10.34 -9.30 1.55
CA ILE A 99 9.74 -10.54 2.05
C ILE A 99 8.37 -10.22 2.64
N SER A 100 8.29 -9.27 3.58
CA SER A 100 7.01 -8.85 4.16
C SER A 100 6.08 -8.25 3.10
N PHE A 101 6.63 -7.53 2.12
CA PHE A 101 5.85 -7.04 0.98
C PHE A 101 5.20 -8.18 0.19
N MET A 102 5.94 -9.23 -0.17
CA MET A 102 5.39 -10.35 -0.92
C MET A 102 4.34 -11.14 -0.12
N LYS A 103 4.49 -11.23 1.21
CA LYS A 103 3.44 -11.77 2.08
C LYS A 103 2.17 -10.92 2.03
N GLY A 104 2.32 -9.60 2.13
CA GLY A 104 1.19 -8.68 2.04
C GLY A 104 0.49 -8.76 0.69
N LEU A 105 1.24 -8.75 -0.40
CA LEU A 105 0.73 -8.92 -1.76
C LEU A 105 -0.05 -10.23 -1.93
N ASN A 106 0.38 -11.31 -1.27
CA ASN A 106 -0.34 -12.59 -1.33
C ASN A 106 -1.69 -12.58 -0.60
N GLN A 107 -1.91 -11.67 0.36
CA GLN A 107 -3.21 -11.51 1.04
C GLN A 107 -4.24 -10.78 0.16
N VAL A 108 -3.81 -10.08 -0.88
CA VAL A 108 -4.63 -9.18 -1.71
C VAL A 108 -4.50 -9.58 -3.19
N LYS A 109 -4.92 -10.82 -3.45
CA LYS A 109 -4.61 -11.59 -4.67
C LYS A 109 -5.03 -10.93 -5.99
N ASP A 110 -6.07 -10.12 -5.96
CA ASP A 110 -6.65 -9.51 -7.16
C ASP A 110 -5.95 -8.21 -7.57
N GLU A 111 -5.06 -7.68 -6.72
CA GLU A 111 -4.49 -6.33 -6.89
C GLU A 111 -3.12 -6.30 -7.56
N ALA A 112 -2.56 -7.47 -7.86
CA ALA A 112 -1.16 -7.59 -8.29
C ALA A 112 -0.85 -6.81 -9.58
N ILE A 113 -1.80 -6.65 -10.50
CA ILE A 113 -1.59 -5.87 -11.73
C ILE A 113 -1.49 -4.36 -11.45
N ASN A 114 -2.31 -3.82 -10.55
CA ASN A 114 -2.30 -2.39 -10.21
C ASN A 114 -0.98 -2.03 -9.51
N ILE A 115 -0.46 -2.92 -8.67
CA ILE A 115 0.84 -2.74 -8.02
C ILE A 115 2.00 -2.78 -9.02
N VAL A 116 1.90 -3.58 -10.09
CA VAL A 116 2.91 -3.54 -11.16
C VAL A 116 2.98 -2.15 -11.79
N TYR A 117 1.84 -1.48 -12.02
CA TYR A 117 1.83 -0.10 -12.51
C TYR A 117 2.47 0.88 -11.51
N ALA A 118 2.24 0.73 -10.21
CA ALA A 118 2.90 1.55 -9.19
C ALA A 118 4.44 1.41 -9.25
N PHE A 119 4.94 0.19 -9.49
CA PHE A 119 6.38 -0.05 -9.65
C PHE A 119 6.94 0.55 -10.93
N ARG A 120 6.19 0.46 -12.04
CA ARG A 120 6.57 1.07 -13.32
C ARG A 120 6.66 2.60 -13.18
N LEU A 121 5.65 3.22 -12.57
CA LEU A 121 5.59 4.67 -12.37
C LEU A 121 6.80 5.21 -11.58
N ASN A 122 7.31 4.43 -10.62
CA ASN A 122 8.47 4.81 -9.81
C ASN A 122 9.80 4.28 -10.36
N ASN A 123 9.81 3.58 -11.50
CA ASN A 123 11.00 2.95 -12.06
C ASN A 123 11.79 2.13 -11.02
N VAL A 124 11.08 1.29 -10.24
CA VAL A 124 11.67 0.54 -9.11
C VAL A 124 12.84 -0.33 -9.56
N PHE A 125 12.75 -0.88 -10.77
CA PHE A 125 13.78 -1.72 -11.36
C PHE A 125 14.36 -1.02 -12.60
N PRO A 126 15.32 -0.09 -12.41
CA PRO A 126 16.02 0.51 -13.54
C PRO A 126 16.72 -0.58 -14.35
N ASP A 127 16.71 -0.44 -15.67
CA ASP A 127 17.28 -1.38 -16.64
C ASP A 127 16.73 -2.82 -16.52
N ASN A 128 15.52 -2.98 -15.96
CA ASN A 128 14.88 -4.28 -15.70
C ASN A 128 15.70 -5.24 -14.84
N ASN A 129 16.58 -4.73 -13.96
CA ASN A 129 17.38 -5.55 -13.05
C ASN A 129 16.55 -6.11 -11.90
N ILE A 130 15.69 -7.09 -12.20
CA ILE A 130 14.79 -7.73 -11.23
C ILE A 130 15.34 -9.08 -10.76
N GLU A 131 16.30 -9.64 -11.48
CA GLU A 131 16.81 -11.00 -11.31
C GLU A 131 17.36 -11.23 -9.90
N LYS A 132 18.05 -10.23 -9.34
CA LYS A 132 18.58 -10.29 -7.98
C LYS A 132 17.45 -10.47 -6.97
N ASP A 133 16.39 -9.69 -7.10
CA ASP A 133 15.25 -9.69 -6.17
C ASP A 133 14.39 -10.95 -6.36
N MET A 134 14.23 -11.41 -7.60
CA MET A 134 13.59 -12.68 -7.91
C MET A 134 14.32 -13.86 -7.25
N GLU A 135 15.65 -13.90 -7.34
CA GLU A 135 16.45 -14.98 -6.76
C GLU A 135 16.45 -14.94 -5.24
N GLU A 136 16.53 -13.75 -4.63
CA GLU A 136 16.37 -13.54 -3.19
C GLU A 136 15.03 -14.10 -2.68
N ILE A 137 13.93 -13.72 -3.34
CA ILE A 137 12.57 -14.14 -2.97
C ILE A 137 12.37 -15.64 -3.17
N LYS A 138 12.83 -16.18 -4.30
CA LYS A 138 12.73 -17.61 -4.63
C LYS A 138 13.43 -18.48 -3.59
N ASN A 139 14.60 -18.06 -3.12
CA ASN A 139 15.40 -18.82 -2.16
C ASN A 139 15.05 -18.54 -0.69
N SER A 140 14.22 -17.53 -0.41
CA SER A 140 13.86 -17.19 0.97
C SER A 140 13.16 -18.36 1.69
N PRO A 141 13.63 -18.77 2.88
CA PRO A 141 12.92 -19.77 3.70
C PRO A 141 11.73 -19.16 4.44
N LEU A 142 11.60 -17.84 4.44
CA LEU A 142 10.53 -17.11 5.14
C LEU A 142 9.22 -17.06 4.33
N LEU A 143 9.26 -17.46 3.06
CA LEU A 143 8.12 -17.47 2.15
C LEU A 143 7.66 -18.91 1.88
N THR A 144 6.35 -19.08 1.92
CA THR A 144 5.66 -20.31 1.48
C THR A 144 5.77 -20.48 -0.03
N LYS A 145 5.42 -21.68 -0.52
CA LYS A 145 5.36 -21.96 -1.96
C LYS A 145 4.40 -21.02 -2.69
N GLU A 146 3.22 -20.77 -2.11
CA GLU A 146 2.20 -19.88 -2.69
C GLU A 146 2.69 -18.43 -2.78
N GLU A 147 3.33 -17.92 -1.73
CA GLU A 147 3.89 -16.56 -1.74
C GLU A 147 5.01 -16.40 -2.79
N LYS A 148 5.83 -17.44 -2.99
CA LYS A 148 6.86 -17.44 -4.04
C LYS A 148 6.25 -17.46 -5.45
N GLU A 149 5.20 -18.25 -5.66
CA GLU A 149 4.47 -18.29 -6.93
C GLU A 149 3.81 -16.93 -7.22
N ARG A 150 3.23 -16.30 -6.20
CA ARG A 150 2.68 -14.94 -6.29
C ARG A 150 3.74 -13.92 -6.69
N ALA A 151 4.90 -13.96 -6.05
CA ALA A 151 6.00 -13.07 -6.38
C ALA A 151 6.51 -13.29 -7.81
N TYR A 152 6.66 -14.56 -8.23
CA TYR A 152 7.03 -14.90 -9.60
C TYR A 152 6.06 -14.30 -10.62
N ASN A 153 4.74 -14.46 -10.40
CA ASN A 153 3.72 -13.88 -11.28
C ASN A 153 3.80 -12.34 -11.30
N PHE A 154 4.02 -11.70 -10.14
CA PHE A 154 4.21 -10.26 -10.05
C PHE A 154 5.38 -9.77 -10.92
N PHE A 155 6.56 -10.38 -10.78
CA PHE A 155 7.73 -10.03 -11.58
C PHE A 155 7.52 -10.30 -13.07
N HIS A 156 6.87 -11.40 -13.41
CA HIS A 156 6.57 -11.71 -14.81
C HIS A 156 5.65 -10.65 -15.42
N MET A 157 4.59 -10.23 -14.71
CA MET A 157 3.72 -9.14 -15.15
C MET A 157 4.50 -7.83 -15.31
N TYR A 158 5.40 -7.51 -14.37
CA TYR A 158 6.26 -6.32 -14.49
C TYR A 158 7.12 -6.36 -15.75
N LYS A 159 7.81 -7.48 -16.02
CA LYS A 159 8.61 -7.63 -17.25
C LYS A 159 7.75 -7.43 -18.49
N THR A 160 6.59 -8.06 -18.56
CA THR A 160 5.69 -7.95 -19.72
C THR A 160 5.26 -6.51 -19.96
N ILE A 161 4.81 -5.81 -18.91
CA ILE A 161 4.32 -4.42 -19.00
C ILE A 161 5.44 -3.42 -19.32
N CYS A 162 6.67 -3.66 -18.84
CA CYS A 162 7.80 -2.73 -19.05
C CYS A 162 8.64 -3.06 -20.29
N SER A 163 8.45 -4.23 -20.90
CA SER A 163 9.05 -4.59 -22.20
C SER A 163 8.23 -4.12 -23.41
N THR A 164 7.08 -3.49 -23.17
CA THR A 164 6.21 -2.85 -24.18
C THR A 164 6.29 -1.34 -24.10
#